data_AF-A0A085NKR9-F1
#
_entry.id   AF-A0A085NKR9-F1
#
_cell.length_a   1.000
_cell.length_b   1.000
_cell.length_c   1.000
_cell.angle_alpha   90.00
_cell.angle_beta   90.00
_cell.angle_gamma   90.00
#
_symmetry.space_group_name_H-M   'P 1'
#
loop_
_entity.id
_entity.type
_entity.pdbx_description
1 polymer ?
#
loop_
_entity_poly.entity_id
_entity_poly.type
_entity_poly.pdbx_seq_one_letter_code
_entity_poly.pdbx_strand_id
1 'polypeptide(L)'
;MDVIGGFTCILQDDVRAEMESDRSVSLRYLKPDDTDQVKELFSSIFPLSYPEYWFEQLCHSNTLWSLVAVSGGLIVGIIIAELRTLSQCCAEDRAILDKSFPETTPVCYILSLGVRKEWQRRGIASKLLHHLFSYIDNPLISSHGRIRCVFLHVLVSNEAAIRFYEHWRFRYIVYVTFDPRNCKANDADRFFFSCLNRLKNYYVIDGNLHDSFTYVNYLNGGYWDWSLKRSVGDLLGIICFPCSTALRFIRRLLAYIAGCDGEVSHCFFRTQRLTKQALEIIFQFQVVACFGEPMSTAPDIVRLASVFPRKSVSMIFAYGSGVIKQWQRSTENAMLDFVIAVDNPEDWHCENMKKNRRHYSFLRFFGARRIARFQTAIPAKLYCNTMVPVDERLIKYSVIKTSDCISDLQDWESMYVSGRMHKPVRFIVSPQTSELKQACSMNLESACYAALLLLPERFTEEELYEKIASLSYIGDPRMWLAEDRFKIRNIVKANVDAFSKLYSPVLKIATEHTGLVQQGSSFEQSLNAIHLHHLLELLPKHVLWKLERWMNRNLSSPRDMEEVIYALSRDLNSCELVEKAIRNIVFQASFCQTAKNAISAGFYKSVVYGFRKVMKMLLSYVRF
;
A
#
# COMPACT_ATOMS: atom_id res chain seq x y z
N MET A 1 -15.15 40.86 -16.05
CA MET A 1 -14.52 40.54 -17.34
C MET A 1 -14.24 39.06 -17.31
N ASP A 2 -15.04 38.32 -18.06
CA ASP A 2 -15.15 36.87 -18.11
C ASP A 2 -13.85 36.22 -18.59
N VAL A 3 -13.14 35.46 -17.72
CA VAL A 3 -11.84 34.83 -18.07
C VAL A 3 -11.97 33.33 -18.36
N ILE A 4 -13.18 32.76 -18.34
CA ILE A 4 -13.42 31.38 -18.80
C ILE A 4 -14.66 31.36 -19.70
N GLY A 5 -14.69 32.27 -20.68
CA GLY A 5 -15.64 32.21 -21.78
C GLY A 5 -15.31 31.02 -22.69
N GLY A 6 -16.28 30.11 -22.81
CA GLY A 6 -16.35 28.93 -23.71
C GLY A 6 -15.14 28.63 -24.60
N PHE A 7 -14.39 27.60 -24.22
CA PHE A 7 -13.35 26.99 -25.05
C PHE A 7 -13.96 26.00 -26.05
N THR A 8 -14.70 26.52 -27.02
CA THR A 8 -15.06 25.77 -28.23
C THR A 8 -14.13 26.16 -29.38
N CYS A 9 -13.63 25.15 -30.09
CA CYS A 9 -12.86 25.22 -31.34
C CYS A 9 -11.31 25.14 -31.23
N ILE A 10 -10.76 24.07 -30.64
CA ILE A 10 -9.35 23.70 -30.89
C ILE A 10 -9.15 22.24 -31.33
N LEU A 11 -10.10 21.31 -31.11
CA LEU A 11 -9.86 19.88 -31.39
C LEU A 11 -11.06 19.16 -32.05
N GLN A 12 -11.65 19.74 -33.10
CA GLN A 12 -12.57 18.98 -33.97
C GLN A 12 -11.82 18.10 -34.98
N ASP A 13 -10.58 18.45 -35.33
CA ASP A 13 -9.84 17.78 -36.40
C ASP A 13 -9.06 16.53 -35.93
N ASP A 14 -8.59 16.48 -34.68
CA ASP A 14 -7.83 15.31 -34.16
C ASP A 14 -8.70 14.06 -33.98
N VAL A 15 -10.02 14.21 -33.76
CA VAL A 15 -10.95 13.06 -33.64
C VAL A 15 -11.21 12.42 -35.01
N ARG A 16 -11.04 13.16 -36.12
CA ARG A 16 -11.19 12.60 -37.47
C ARG A 16 -10.03 11.68 -37.87
N ALA A 17 -8.85 11.83 -37.28
CA ALA A 17 -7.64 11.12 -37.69
C ALA A 17 -7.53 9.68 -37.14
N GLU A 18 -8.23 9.33 -36.04
CA GLU A 18 -8.26 7.95 -35.50
C GLU A 18 -9.43 7.10 -36.06
N MET A 19 -10.00 7.49 -37.21
CA MET A 19 -11.15 6.81 -37.82
C MET A 19 -10.82 5.49 -38.53
N GLU A 20 -9.60 4.98 -38.47
CA GLU A 20 -9.21 3.72 -39.13
C GLU A 20 -8.49 2.75 -38.19
N SER A 21 -9.25 2.08 -37.32
CA SER A 21 -9.23 0.61 -37.16
C SER A 21 -9.99 0.18 -35.91
N ASP A 22 -11.22 -0.27 -36.11
CA ASP A 22 -11.77 -1.54 -35.62
C ASP A 22 -13.30 -1.45 -35.76
N ARG A 23 -13.92 -2.41 -36.45
CA ARG A 23 -15.34 -2.35 -36.84
C ARG A 23 -16.22 -2.56 -35.60
N SER A 24 -16.56 -1.51 -34.85
CA SER A 24 -17.90 -1.38 -34.23
C SER A 24 -18.18 -0.06 -33.49
N VAL A 25 -17.21 0.66 -32.92
CA VAL A 25 -17.50 1.83 -32.04
C VAL A 25 -16.64 3.04 -32.41
N SER A 26 -17.28 4.17 -32.74
CA SER A 26 -16.63 5.46 -33.01
C SER A 26 -16.83 6.46 -31.87
N LEU A 27 -15.90 7.39 -31.69
CA LEU A 27 -16.01 8.49 -30.72
C LEU A 27 -16.32 9.81 -31.44
N ARG A 28 -17.22 10.61 -30.89
CA ARG A 28 -17.50 11.96 -31.39
C ARG A 28 -18.00 12.86 -30.26
N TYR A 29 -17.93 14.17 -30.47
CA TYR A 29 -18.58 15.11 -29.56
C TYR A 29 -20.11 14.96 -29.60
N LEU A 30 -20.72 15.26 -28.44
CA LEU A 30 -22.16 15.30 -28.29
C LEU A 30 -22.75 16.44 -29.14
N LYS A 31 -23.92 16.21 -29.74
CA LYS A 31 -24.64 17.19 -30.56
C LYS A 31 -25.99 17.55 -29.93
N PRO A 32 -26.54 18.73 -30.25
CA PRO A 32 -27.91 19.11 -29.87
C PRO A 32 -28.96 18.04 -30.21
N ASP A 33 -28.86 17.44 -31.41
CA ASP A 33 -29.80 16.42 -31.91
C ASP A 33 -29.73 15.09 -31.13
N ASP A 34 -28.71 14.88 -30.28
CA ASP A 34 -28.58 13.66 -29.48
C ASP A 34 -29.45 13.64 -28.22
N THR A 35 -30.19 14.73 -27.94
CA THR A 35 -30.92 14.94 -26.68
C THR A 35 -31.77 13.73 -26.27
N ASP A 36 -32.55 13.16 -27.19
CA ASP A 36 -33.43 12.03 -26.88
C ASP A 36 -32.65 10.72 -26.63
N GLN A 37 -31.58 10.48 -27.38
CA GLN A 37 -30.70 9.33 -27.14
C GLN A 37 -29.95 9.45 -25.81
N VAL A 38 -29.57 10.66 -25.40
CA VAL A 38 -28.93 10.91 -24.10
C VAL A 38 -29.91 10.69 -22.96
N LYS A 39 -31.17 11.14 -23.07
CA LYS A 39 -32.22 10.86 -22.08
C LYS A 39 -32.41 9.36 -21.90
N GLU A 40 -32.55 8.63 -23.01
CA GLU A 40 -32.70 7.19 -22.99
C GLU A 40 -31.48 6.51 -22.35
N LEU A 41 -30.27 6.92 -22.77
CA LEU A 41 -29.03 6.42 -22.20
C LEU A 41 -28.96 6.64 -20.69
N PHE A 42 -29.19 7.86 -20.21
CA PHE A 42 -29.13 8.22 -18.79
C PHE A 42 -30.15 7.43 -17.97
N SER A 43 -31.38 7.29 -18.47
CA SER A 43 -32.42 6.48 -17.82
C SER A 43 -32.04 5.00 -17.69
N SER A 44 -31.20 4.49 -18.60
CA SER A 44 -30.76 3.10 -18.59
C SER A 44 -29.53 2.81 -17.72
N ILE A 45 -28.66 3.81 -17.50
CA ILE A 45 -27.35 3.61 -16.84
C ILE A 45 -27.27 4.25 -15.44
N PHE A 46 -28.02 5.33 -15.18
CA PHE A 46 -27.99 6.02 -13.91
C PHE A 46 -29.34 5.86 -13.19
N PRO A 47 -29.34 5.60 -11.88
CA PRO A 47 -30.58 5.52 -11.09
C PRO A 47 -31.18 6.90 -10.79
N LEU A 48 -30.59 7.98 -11.30
CA LEU A 48 -30.97 9.36 -10.99
C LEU A 48 -31.96 9.89 -12.03
N SER A 49 -32.99 10.58 -11.56
CA SER A 49 -33.89 11.35 -12.43
C SER A 49 -33.34 12.76 -12.63
N TYR A 50 -33.04 13.11 -13.88
CA TYR A 50 -32.62 14.45 -14.26
C TYR A 50 -33.80 15.20 -14.90
N PRO A 51 -33.99 16.50 -14.61
CA PRO A 51 -35.06 17.28 -15.20
C PRO A 51 -34.80 17.58 -16.67
N GLU A 52 -35.86 17.78 -17.46
CA GLU A 52 -35.77 17.95 -18.93
C GLU A 52 -34.82 19.08 -19.35
N TYR A 53 -34.90 20.23 -18.67
CA TYR A 53 -34.04 21.39 -18.94
C TYR A 53 -32.55 21.09 -18.76
N TRP A 54 -32.19 20.09 -17.94
CA TRP A 54 -30.79 19.72 -17.72
C TRP A 54 -30.20 19.04 -18.95
N PHE A 55 -30.98 18.19 -19.63
CA PHE A 55 -30.57 17.57 -20.90
C PHE A 55 -30.45 18.61 -22.02
N GLU A 56 -31.37 19.56 -22.08
CA GLU A 56 -31.29 20.67 -23.04
C GLU A 56 -30.02 21.49 -22.81
N GLN A 57 -29.74 21.89 -21.56
CA GLN A 57 -28.51 22.61 -21.24
C GLN A 57 -27.25 21.79 -21.56
N LEU A 58 -27.26 20.48 -21.30
CA LEU A 58 -26.13 19.60 -21.53
C LEU A 58 -25.82 19.43 -23.02
N CYS A 59 -26.84 19.22 -23.86
CA CYS A 59 -26.67 19.01 -25.31
C CYS A 59 -26.39 20.31 -26.08
N HIS A 60 -26.72 21.48 -25.50
CA HIS A 60 -26.49 22.79 -26.12
C HIS A 60 -25.38 23.60 -25.44
N SER A 61 -24.72 23.06 -24.41
CA SER A 61 -23.65 23.77 -23.70
C SER A 61 -22.37 23.82 -24.52
N ASN A 62 -21.81 25.02 -24.64
CA ASN A 62 -20.46 25.25 -25.16
C ASN A 62 -19.39 25.29 -24.06
N THR A 63 -19.76 25.11 -22.80
CA THR A 63 -18.83 25.12 -21.65
C THR A 63 -18.46 23.72 -21.18
N LEU A 64 -19.27 22.71 -21.51
CA LEU A 64 -19.02 21.33 -21.16
C LEU A 64 -18.18 20.63 -22.24
N TRP A 65 -17.25 19.80 -21.78
CA TRP A 65 -16.57 18.84 -22.64
C TRP A 65 -17.35 17.53 -22.62
N SER A 66 -18.07 17.24 -23.70
CA SER A 66 -19.00 16.10 -23.80
C SER A 66 -18.63 15.19 -24.98
N LEU A 67 -18.18 13.97 -24.68
CA LEU A 67 -17.75 12.98 -25.67
C LEU A 67 -18.61 11.71 -25.58
N VAL A 68 -19.07 11.22 -26.73
CA VAL A 68 -19.90 10.02 -26.84
C VAL A 68 -19.22 8.91 -27.63
N ALA A 69 -19.49 7.67 -27.23
CA ALA A 69 -19.17 6.47 -27.99
C ALA A 69 -20.41 5.98 -28.73
N VAL A 70 -20.29 5.76 -30.04
CA VAL A 70 -21.40 5.46 -30.95
C VAL A 70 -21.14 4.16 -31.69
N SER A 71 -22.15 3.29 -31.74
CA SER A 71 -22.13 2.06 -32.53
C SER A 71 -23.42 1.94 -33.33
N GLY A 72 -23.32 1.79 -34.66
CA GLY A 72 -24.49 1.65 -35.52
C GLY A 72 -25.49 2.82 -35.44
N GLY A 73 -25.02 4.04 -35.14
CA GLY A 73 -25.86 5.23 -34.94
C GLY A 73 -26.44 5.38 -33.53
N LEU A 74 -26.28 4.39 -32.66
CA LEU A 74 -26.72 4.41 -31.26
C LEU A 74 -25.60 4.88 -30.33
N ILE A 75 -25.89 5.80 -29.41
CA ILE A 75 -24.96 6.16 -28.33
C ILE A 75 -24.90 5.02 -27.30
N VAL A 76 -23.72 4.42 -27.16
CA VAL A 76 -23.44 3.29 -26.26
C VAL A 76 -22.66 3.68 -25.01
N GLY A 77 -22.05 4.87 -24.99
CA GLY A 77 -21.40 5.42 -23.81
C GLY A 77 -21.17 6.92 -23.91
N ILE A 78 -20.95 7.56 -22.77
CA ILE A 78 -20.80 9.02 -22.66
C ILE A 78 -19.87 9.39 -21.51
N ILE A 79 -19.08 10.45 -21.69
CA ILE A 79 -18.37 11.16 -20.64
C ILE A 79 -18.62 12.65 -20.78
N ILE A 80 -18.83 13.31 -19.65
CA ILE A 80 -19.09 14.75 -19.56
C ILE A 80 -18.22 15.30 -18.46
N ALA A 81 -17.40 16.27 -18.81
CA ALA A 81 -16.52 16.95 -17.88
C ALA A 81 -16.59 18.46 -18.04
N GLU A 82 -16.26 19.17 -16.98
CA GLU A 82 -16.22 20.63 -16.96
C GLU A 82 -14.94 21.09 -16.30
N LEU A 83 -14.29 22.08 -16.92
CA LEU A 83 -13.17 22.79 -16.32
C LEU A 83 -13.70 23.94 -15.48
N ARG A 84 -13.28 23.99 -14.22
CA ARG A 84 -13.69 25.00 -13.25
C ARG A 84 -12.48 25.51 -12.48
N THR A 85 -12.60 26.67 -11.85
CA THR A 85 -11.68 27.09 -10.79
C THR A 85 -12.14 26.56 -9.43
N LEU A 86 -11.23 26.45 -8.46
CA LEU A 86 -11.59 26.08 -7.09
C LEU A 86 -12.69 26.97 -6.49
N SER A 87 -12.71 28.26 -6.81
CA SER A 87 -13.78 29.17 -6.37
C SER A 87 -15.17 28.82 -6.91
N GLN A 88 -15.23 28.21 -8.10
CA GLN A 88 -16.46 27.78 -8.77
C GLN A 88 -16.95 26.41 -8.29
N CYS A 89 -16.15 25.66 -7.53
CA CYS A 89 -16.58 24.42 -6.89
C CYS A 89 -17.62 24.69 -5.79
N CYS A 90 -18.54 23.73 -5.62
CA CYS A 90 -19.47 23.68 -4.50
C CYS A 90 -18.72 23.76 -3.18
N ALA A 91 -19.34 24.31 -2.13
CA ALA A 91 -18.68 24.53 -0.83
C ALA A 91 -18.08 23.24 -0.24
N GLU A 92 -18.72 22.10 -0.49
CA GLU A 92 -18.25 20.76 -0.11
C GLU A 92 -16.96 20.33 -0.82
N ASP A 93 -16.75 20.78 -2.06
CA ASP A 93 -15.63 20.39 -2.92
C ASP A 93 -14.46 21.38 -2.87
N ARG A 94 -14.59 22.54 -2.20
CA ARG A 94 -13.49 23.52 -2.12
C ARG A 94 -12.25 22.99 -1.38
N ALA A 95 -12.41 21.93 -0.59
CA ALA A 95 -11.33 21.29 0.16
C ALA A 95 -10.62 20.15 -0.60
N ILE A 96 -10.94 19.93 -1.89
CA ILE A 96 -10.26 18.92 -2.71
C ILE A 96 -8.77 19.22 -2.92
N LEU A 97 -8.37 20.49 -2.85
CA LEU A 97 -6.98 20.95 -2.90
C LEU A 97 -6.57 21.67 -1.60
N ASP A 98 -5.27 21.69 -1.31
CA ASP A 98 -4.68 22.44 -0.20
C ASP A 98 -4.99 23.94 -0.31
N LYS A 99 -5.14 24.61 0.84
CA LYS A 99 -5.35 26.05 0.93
C LYS A 99 -4.20 26.88 0.37
N SER A 100 -3.02 26.28 0.17
CA SER A 100 -1.89 26.90 -0.51
C SER A 100 -2.15 27.14 -2.00
N PHE A 101 -3.09 26.40 -2.61
CA PHE A 101 -3.49 26.63 -3.99
C PHE A 101 -4.41 27.87 -4.07
N PRO A 102 -4.15 28.82 -4.98
CA PRO A 102 -5.04 29.96 -5.20
C PRO A 102 -6.46 29.50 -5.57
N GLU A 103 -7.49 30.27 -5.19
CA GLU A 103 -8.88 29.94 -5.54
C GLU A 103 -9.15 29.96 -7.06
N THR A 104 -8.27 30.61 -7.83
CA THR A 104 -8.27 30.60 -9.29
C THR A 104 -7.67 29.33 -9.90
N THR A 105 -7.22 28.38 -9.09
CA THR A 105 -6.58 27.14 -9.56
C THR A 105 -7.57 26.31 -10.38
N PRO A 106 -7.21 25.90 -11.62
CA PRO A 106 -8.08 25.10 -12.47
C PRO A 106 -8.14 23.64 -12.00
N VAL A 107 -9.34 23.09 -12.01
CA VAL A 107 -9.70 21.72 -11.68
C VAL A 107 -10.68 21.18 -12.73
N CYS A 108 -10.73 19.86 -12.90
CA CYS A 108 -11.65 19.21 -13.82
C CYS A 108 -12.67 18.38 -13.03
N TYR A 109 -13.96 18.65 -13.24
CA TYR A 109 -15.05 17.89 -12.64
C TYR A 109 -15.65 16.95 -13.68
N ILE A 110 -15.72 15.65 -13.40
CA ILE A 110 -16.48 14.71 -14.24
C ILE A 110 -17.92 14.69 -13.73
N LEU A 111 -18.82 15.26 -14.54
CA LEU A 111 -20.26 15.32 -14.24
C LEU A 111 -20.89 13.93 -14.40
N SER A 112 -20.53 13.23 -15.47
CA SER A 112 -21.11 11.93 -15.80
C SER A 112 -20.14 11.08 -16.61
N LEU A 113 -20.09 9.79 -16.33
CA LEU A 113 -19.42 8.78 -17.14
C LEU A 113 -20.24 7.49 -17.06
N GLY A 114 -20.62 6.95 -18.20
CA GLY A 114 -21.33 5.68 -18.23
C GLY A 114 -21.39 5.03 -19.60
N VAL A 115 -21.66 3.74 -19.59
CA VAL A 115 -21.72 2.87 -20.77
C VAL A 115 -22.90 1.93 -20.59
N ARG A 116 -23.68 1.73 -21.67
CA ARG A 116 -24.82 0.79 -21.69
C ARG A 116 -24.39 -0.59 -21.23
N LYS A 117 -25.23 -1.28 -20.47
CA LYS A 117 -24.89 -2.52 -19.75
C LYS A 117 -24.34 -3.61 -20.69
N GLU A 118 -24.87 -3.71 -21.90
CA GLU A 118 -24.50 -4.69 -22.93
C GLU A 118 -23.12 -4.40 -23.57
N TRP A 119 -22.64 -3.16 -23.40
CA TRP A 119 -21.40 -2.62 -23.94
C TRP A 119 -20.32 -2.41 -22.87
N GLN A 120 -20.65 -2.64 -21.60
CA GLN A 120 -19.68 -2.60 -20.50
C GLN A 120 -18.60 -3.68 -20.66
N ARG A 121 -17.46 -3.48 -19.99
CA ARG A 121 -16.28 -4.36 -20.02
C ARG A 121 -15.61 -4.54 -21.40
N ARG A 122 -15.96 -3.71 -22.39
CA ARG A 122 -15.29 -3.65 -23.72
C ARG A 122 -14.27 -2.51 -23.85
N GLY A 123 -13.83 -1.93 -22.72
CA GLY A 123 -12.86 -0.82 -22.71
C GLY A 123 -13.40 0.56 -23.11
N ILE A 124 -14.69 0.71 -23.40
CA ILE A 124 -15.28 1.99 -23.86
C ILE A 124 -15.11 3.11 -22.82
N ALA A 125 -15.45 2.87 -21.56
CA ALA A 125 -15.28 3.86 -20.48
C ALA A 125 -13.80 4.26 -20.31
N SER A 126 -12.88 3.31 -20.46
CA SER A 126 -11.45 3.56 -20.44
C SER A 126 -11.00 4.45 -21.59
N LYS A 127 -11.51 4.22 -22.81
CA LYS A 127 -11.24 5.08 -23.98
C LYS A 127 -11.78 6.51 -23.76
N LEU A 128 -13.02 6.65 -23.32
CA LEU A 128 -13.64 7.95 -23.02
C LEU A 128 -12.83 8.75 -21.97
N LEU A 129 -12.43 8.09 -20.89
CA LEU A 129 -11.65 8.71 -19.84
C LEU A 129 -10.22 9.04 -20.29
N HIS A 130 -9.60 8.19 -21.12
CA HIS A 130 -8.30 8.47 -21.73
C HIS A 130 -8.34 9.73 -22.60
N HIS A 131 -9.36 9.90 -23.44
CA HIS A 131 -9.53 11.12 -24.24
C HIS A 131 -9.70 12.37 -23.37
N LEU A 132 -10.38 12.27 -22.22
CA LEU A 132 -10.46 13.39 -21.28
C LEU A 132 -9.07 13.77 -20.76
N PHE A 133 -8.26 12.79 -20.36
CA PHE A 133 -6.88 13.04 -19.90
C PHE A 133 -6.02 13.68 -20.99
N SER A 134 -6.10 13.18 -22.24
CA SER A 134 -5.40 13.78 -23.37
C SER A 134 -5.88 15.21 -23.69
N TYR A 135 -7.18 15.48 -23.52
CA TYR A 135 -7.74 16.81 -23.67
C TYR A 135 -7.19 17.79 -22.62
N ILE A 136 -7.22 17.42 -21.33
CA ILE A 136 -6.76 18.30 -20.26
C ILE A 136 -5.24 18.51 -20.23
N ASP A 137 -4.47 17.54 -20.74
CA ASP A 137 -3.00 17.65 -20.87
C ASP A 137 -2.58 18.46 -22.11
N ASN A 138 -3.51 18.84 -22.98
CA ASN A 138 -3.18 19.63 -24.17
C ASN A 138 -2.55 20.99 -23.78
N PRO A 139 -1.38 21.35 -24.32
CA PRO A 139 -0.69 22.60 -24.01
C PRO A 139 -1.51 23.87 -24.26
N LEU A 140 -2.41 23.85 -25.25
CA LEU A 140 -3.27 25.00 -25.58
C LEU A 140 -4.32 25.25 -24.49
N ILE A 141 -4.79 24.19 -23.84
CA ILE A 141 -5.72 24.24 -22.70
C ILE A 141 -4.97 24.62 -21.42
N SER A 142 -3.72 24.17 -21.27
CA SER A 142 -2.85 24.48 -20.14
C SER A 142 -2.35 25.93 -20.08
N SER A 143 -2.62 26.76 -21.11
CA SER A 143 -2.22 28.16 -21.20
C SER A 143 -2.79 29.05 -20.07
N HIS A 144 -3.92 28.64 -19.48
CA HIS A 144 -4.59 29.35 -18.38
C HIS A 144 -4.24 28.81 -16.99
N GLY A 145 -3.22 27.94 -16.92
CA GLY A 145 -2.78 27.25 -15.70
C GLY A 145 -2.99 25.74 -15.81
N ARG A 146 -2.02 24.97 -15.28
CA ARG A 146 -2.11 23.51 -15.28
C ARG A 146 -3.21 23.03 -14.34
N ILE A 147 -4.08 22.17 -14.84
CA ILE A 147 -5.13 21.51 -14.05
C ILE A 147 -4.48 20.67 -12.95
N ARG A 148 -4.88 20.90 -11.69
CA ARG A 148 -4.25 20.28 -10.52
C ARG A 148 -4.95 19.01 -10.04
N CYS A 149 -6.21 18.80 -10.41
CA CYS A 149 -6.89 17.55 -10.15
C CYS A 149 -8.10 17.34 -11.07
N VAL A 150 -8.45 16.07 -11.26
CA VAL A 150 -9.74 15.63 -11.78
C VAL A 150 -10.53 15.03 -10.62
N PHE A 151 -11.79 15.39 -10.42
CA PHE A 151 -12.63 14.84 -9.36
C PHE A 151 -14.03 14.50 -9.83
N LEU A 152 -14.72 13.64 -9.06
CA LEU A 152 -16.06 13.14 -9.37
C LEU A 152 -16.79 12.65 -8.13
N HIS A 153 -18.10 12.45 -8.28
CA HIS A 153 -18.97 11.87 -7.26
C HIS A 153 -19.46 10.49 -7.68
N VAL A 154 -19.48 9.54 -6.74
CA VAL A 154 -19.95 8.17 -6.98
C VAL A 154 -20.77 7.68 -5.80
N LEU A 155 -21.93 7.06 -6.08
CA LEU A 155 -22.74 6.40 -5.07
C LEU A 155 -21.91 5.38 -4.28
N VAL A 156 -22.06 5.38 -2.96
CA VAL A 156 -21.35 4.43 -2.07
C VAL A 156 -21.65 2.96 -2.44
N SER A 157 -22.83 2.69 -2.99
CA SER A 157 -23.26 1.35 -3.43
C SER A 157 -22.73 0.94 -4.81
N ASN A 158 -22.14 1.86 -5.60
CA ASN A 158 -21.69 1.58 -6.95
C ASN A 158 -20.26 1.00 -6.98
N GLU A 159 -20.12 -0.25 -6.51
CA GLU A 159 -18.83 -0.95 -6.44
C GLU A 159 -18.13 -1.04 -7.80
N ALA A 160 -18.89 -1.18 -8.89
CA ALA A 160 -18.33 -1.31 -10.23
C ALA A 160 -17.61 -0.03 -10.67
N ALA A 161 -18.25 1.13 -10.45
CA ALA A 161 -17.64 2.43 -10.73
C ALA A 161 -16.47 2.72 -9.79
N ILE A 162 -16.60 2.39 -8.49
CA ILE A 162 -15.52 2.55 -7.51
C ILE A 162 -14.25 1.81 -7.97
N ARG A 163 -14.37 0.51 -8.31
CA ARG A 163 -13.22 -0.28 -8.78
C ARG A 163 -12.64 0.27 -10.09
N PHE A 164 -13.50 0.74 -10.99
CA PHE A 164 -13.07 1.37 -12.25
C PHE A 164 -12.25 2.64 -11.99
N TYR A 165 -12.72 3.55 -11.15
CA TYR A 165 -12.01 4.79 -10.84
C TYR A 165 -10.72 4.54 -10.05
N GLU A 166 -10.70 3.57 -9.14
CA GLU A 166 -9.49 3.18 -8.40
C GLU A 166 -8.41 2.61 -9.33
N HIS A 167 -8.80 1.83 -10.35
CA HIS A 167 -7.91 1.39 -11.41
C HIS A 167 -7.29 2.58 -12.18
N TRP A 168 -8.09 3.62 -12.44
CA TRP A 168 -7.67 4.89 -13.04
C TRP A 168 -7.02 5.88 -12.06
N ARG A 169 -6.51 5.38 -10.93
CA ARG A 169 -5.76 6.13 -9.89
C ARG A 169 -6.55 7.23 -9.17
N PHE A 170 -7.88 7.30 -9.32
CA PHE A 170 -8.69 8.12 -8.43
C PHE A 170 -8.70 7.50 -7.03
N ARG A 171 -8.69 8.35 -6.01
CA ARG A 171 -8.75 7.94 -4.60
C ARG A 171 -9.82 8.72 -3.87
N TYR A 172 -10.50 8.06 -2.95
CA TYR A 172 -11.34 8.75 -1.97
C TYR A 172 -10.46 9.36 -0.87
N ILE A 173 -10.80 10.56 -0.42
CA ILE A 173 -10.06 11.27 0.64
C ILE A 173 -10.70 10.94 1.99
N VAL A 174 -9.93 10.40 2.94
CA VAL A 174 -10.42 10.05 4.29
C VAL A 174 -10.03 11.13 5.28
N TYR A 175 -11.03 11.76 5.91
CA TYR A 175 -10.84 12.58 7.10
C TYR A 175 -11.12 11.77 8.36
N VAL A 176 -10.27 11.92 9.38
CA VAL A 176 -10.58 11.51 10.75
C VAL A 176 -10.95 12.78 11.51
N THR A 177 -12.22 12.96 11.86
CA THR A 177 -12.62 14.01 12.81
C THR A 177 -13.11 13.39 14.10
N PHE A 178 -12.62 13.93 15.22
CA PHE A 178 -13.03 13.58 16.56
C PHE A 178 -14.06 14.60 17.03
N ASP A 179 -15.33 14.21 17.20
CA ASP A 179 -16.35 15.05 17.84
C ASP A 179 -16.55 14.60 19.31
N PRO A 180 -16.05 15.38 20.28
CA PRO A 180 -16.14 15.02 21.69
C PRO A 180 -17.56 15.18 22.30
N ARG A 181 -18.54 15.74 21.57
CA ARG A 181 -19.84 16.13 22.15
C ARG A 181 -20.95 15.08 22.06
N ASN A 182 -20.73 13.95 21.35
CA ASN A 182 -21.79 12.96 21.08
C ASN A 182 -21.54 11.54 21.63
N CYS A 183 -20.53 11.34 22.49
CA CYS A 183 -20.29 10.03 23.10
C CYS A 183 -21.06 9.88 24.43
N LYS A 184 -22.20 9.17 24.41
CA LYS A 184 -22.79 8.59 25.63
C LYS A 184 -22.09 7.26 25.95
N ALA A 185 -21.90 6.99 27.25
CA ALA A 185 -20.92 6.05 27.79
C ALA A 185 -21.13 4.55 27.51
N ASN A 186 -22.20 4.13 26.82
CA ASN A 186 -22.57 2.70 26.75
C ASN A 186 -22.66 2.09 25.34
N ASP A 187 -22.38 2.84 24.28
CA ASP A 187 -22.42 2.31 22.90
C ASP A 187 -21.00 2.16 22.32
N ALA A 188 -20.28 1.10 22.70
CA ALA A 188 -18.90 0.86 22.28
C ALA A 188 -18.71 0.46 20.80
N ASP A 189 -19.81 0.30 20.04
CA ASP A 189 -19.79 -0.20 18.66
C ASP A 189 -20.16 0.84 17.58
N ARG A 190 -20.39 2.10 17.95
CA ARG A 190 -20.59 3.19 16.97
C ARG A 190 -19.57 4.30 17.13
N PHE A 191 -18.35 4.07 16.64
CA PHE A 191 -17.56 5.19 16.15
C PHE A 191 -18.26 5.74 14.91
N PHE A 192 -18.87 6.92 15.04
CA PHE A 192 -19.31 7.68 13.88
C PHE A 192 -18.07 8.15 13.12
N PHE A 193 -17.66 7.39 12.12
CA PHE A 193 -16.77 7.86 11.07
C PHE A 193 -17.50 8.97 10.32
N SER A 194 -17.33 10.21 10.76
CA SER A 194 -17.70 11.35 9.93
C SER A 194 -16.64 11.50 8.84
N CYS A 195 -16.76 10.67 7.81
CA CYS A 195 -16.03 10.82 6.57
C CYS A 195 -16.50 12.13 5.94
N LEU A 196 -15.70 13.20 6.05
CA LEU A 196 -16.10 14.53 5.57
C LEU A 196 -16.35 14.58 4.04
N ASN A 197 -15.86 13.60 3.27
CA ASN A 197 -16.15 13.45 1.83
C ASN A 197 -17.06 12.25 1.51
N ARG A 198 -17.70 11.66 2.53
CA ARG A 198 -18.98 10.98 2.32
C ARG A 198 -20.03 12.08 2.35
N LEU A 199 -20.43 12.54 1.18
CA LEU A 199 -21.52 13.48 1.03
C LEU A 199 -22.79 12.74 1.46
N LYS A 200 -23.24 13.02 2.69
CA LYS A 200 -24.42 12.38 3.27
C LYS A 200 -25.66 12.91 2.58
N ASN A 201 -26.58 12.01 2.24
CA ASN A 201 -27.84 12.35 1.60
C ASN A 201 -27.67 13.17 0.31
N TYR A 202 -26.59 12.91 -0.43
CA TYR A 202 -26.20 13.69 -1.60
C TYR A 202 -27.11 13.45 -2.81
N TYR A 203 -27.54 12.20 -2.99
CA TYR A 203 -28.39 11.80 -4.10
C TYR A 203 -29.80 11.49 -3.62
N VAL A 204 -30.80 11.84 -4.42
CA VAL A 204 -32.19 11.43 -4.25
C VAL A 204 -32.53 10.43 -5.34
N ILE A 205 -32.83 9.19 -4.97
CA ILE A 205 -33.20 8.10 -5.88
C ILE A 205 -34.52 7.52 -5.39
N ASP A 206 -35.57 7.56 -6.22
CA ASP A 206 -36.91 7.09 -5.88
C ASP A 206 -37.44 7.66 -4.55
N GLY A 207 -37.16 8.94 -4.28
CA GLY A 207 -37.53 9.62 -3.04
C GLY A 207 -36.67 9.30 -1.81
N ASN A 208 -35.70 8.39 -1.94
CA ASN A 208 -34.78 8.02 -0.85
C ASN A 208 -33.45 8.77 -0.95
N LEU A 209 -32.87 9.08 0.21
CA LEU A 209 -31.58 9.76 0.31
C LEU A 209 -30.44 8.73 0.29
N HIS A 210 -29.46 8.98 -0.57
CA HIS A 210 -28.29 8.13 -0.76
C HIS A 210 -27.00 8.92 -0.60
N ASP A 211 -26.00 8.26 -0.03
CA ASP A 211 -24.69 8.86 0.19
C ASP A 211 -23.78 8.70 -1.03
N SER A 212 -22.87 9.64 -1.20
CA SER A 212 -21.87 9.67 -2.26
C SER A 212 -20.45 9.79 -1.69
N PHE A 213 -19.47 9.31 -2.44
CA PHE A 213 -18.06 9.59 -2.23
C PHE A 213 -17.53 10.56 -3.27
N THR A 214 -16.72 11.52 -2.84
CA THR A 214 -15.88 12.34 -3.73
C THR A 214 -14.55 11.60 -3.99
N TYR A 215 -14.30 11.27 -5.25
CA TYR A 215 -13.05 10.66 -5.71
C TYR A 215 -12.21 11.70 -6.46
N VAL A 216 -10.90 11.73 -6.18
CA VAL A 216 -9.96 12.71 -6.75
C VAL A 216 -8.73 12.02 -7.34
N ASN A 217 -8.30 12.46 -8.52
CA ASN A 217 -7.04 12.13 -9.15
C ASN A 217 -6.20 13.42 -9.25
N TYR A 218 -5.09 13.48 -8.51
CA TYR A 218 -4.21 14.65 -8.50
C TYR A 218 -3.24 14.62 -9.66
N LEU A 219 -3.18 15.75 -10.38
CA LEU A 219 -2.35 15.95 -11.55
C LEU A 219 -1.41 17.13 -11.32
N ASN A 220 -0.31 17.20 -12.08
CA ASN A 220 0.55 18.38 -12.13
C ASN A 220 0.97 18.92 -10.75
N GLY A 221 1.23 18.05 -9.77
CA GLY A 221 1.61 18.45 -8.41
C GLY A 221 0.48 19.01 -7.54
N GLY A 222 -0.79 18.77 -7.88
CA GLY A 222 -1.92 19.00 -6.97
C GLY A 222 -1.88 18.09 -5.74
N TYR A 223 -2.38 18.58 -4.61
CA TYR A 223 -2.49 17.83 -3.36
C TYR A 223 -3.54 18.47 -2.43
N TRP A 224 -3.96 17.76 -1.39
CA TRP A 224 -4.95 18.20 -0.38
C TRP A 224 -4.30 18.77 0.90
N ASP A 225 -5.09 19.51 1.72
CA ASP A 225 -4.68 20.27 2.92
C ASP A 225 -3.68 19.53 3.85
N TRP A 226 -2.48 20.06 3.91
CA TRP A 226 -1.29 19.60 4.59
C TRP A 226 -0.92 20.54 5.76
N SER A 227 -1.87 20.86 6.63
CA SER A 227 -1.55 21.54 7.89
C SER A 227 -0.62 20.69 8.78
N LEU A 228 0.64 21.09 8.93
CA LEU A 228 1.65 20.42 9.77
C LEU A 228 1.13 20.13 11.20
N LYS A 229 0.28 21.01 11.75
CA LYS A 229 -0.36 20.85 13.06
C LYS A 229 -1.46 19.78 13.06
N ARG A 230 -2.20 19.64 11.95
CA ARG A 230 -3.27 18.66 11.77
C ARG A 230 -2.71 17.29 11.41
N SER A 231 -1.68 17.24 10.56
CA SER A 231 -0.91 16.03 10.28
C SER A 231 -0.31 15.44 11.54
N VAL A 232 0.20 16.24 12.48
CA VAL A 232 0.69 15.71 13.77
C VAL A 232 -0.46 15.24 14.66
N GLY A 233 -1.61 15.93 14.67
CA GLY A 233 -2.81 15.53 15.42
C GLY A 233 -3.47 14.25 14.90
N ASP A 234 -3.60 14.11 13.59
CA ASP A 234 -4.14 12.93 12.90
C ASP A 234 -3.12 11.81 12.84
N LEU A 235 -1.81 12.11 12.76
CA LEU A 235 -0.73 11.14 12.91
C LEU A 235 -0.63 10.64 14.35
N LEU A 236 -0.83 11.49 15.36
CA LEU A 236 -1.02 11.03 16.74
C LEU A 236 -2.32 10.24 16.84
N GLY A 237 -3.39 10.65 16.16
CA GLY A 237 -4.65 9.93 16.07
C GLY A 237 -4.53 8.55 15.39
N ILE A 238 -3.65 8.38 14.39
CA ILE A 238 -3.40 7.17 13.57
C ILE A 238 -2.30 6.30 14.19
N ILE A 239 -1.28 6.88 14.81
CA ILE A 239 -0.29 6.19 15.66
C ILE A 239 -0.95 5.74 16.97
N CYS A 240 -1.93 6.50 17.47
CA CYS A 240 -2.81 6.14 18.58
C CYS A 240 -4.17 5.56 18.14
N PHE A 241 -4.44 5.30 16.86
CA PHE A 241 -5.65 4.57 16.44
C PHE A 241 -5.55 3.08 16.76
N PRO A 242 -4.34 2.47 16.74
CA PRO A 242 -4.13 1.23 17.46
C PRO A 242 -4.36 1.41 18.96
N CYS A 243 -4.45 2.60 19.57
CA CYS A 243 -4.58 2.64 21.02
C CYS A 243 -5.89 2.01 21.51
N SER A 244 -7.08 2.05 20.92
CA SER A 244 -8.20 1.36 21.62
C SER A 244 -8.18 -0.17 21.45
N THR A 245 -7.97 -0.68 20.23
CA THR A 245 -7.95 -2.13 19.92
C THR A 245 -6.57 -2.74 20.13
N ALA A 246 -5.51 -2.02 19.77
CA ALA A 246 -4.16 -2.38 20.16
C ALA A 246 -3.83 -2.02 21.61
N LEU A 247 -4.42 -1.04 22.35
CA LEU A 247 -4.29 -1.06 23.83
C LEU A 247 -5.10 -2.21 24.42
N ARG A 248 -6.25 -2.61 23.87
CA ARG A 248 -6.95 -3.83 24.32
C ARG A 248 -6.09 -5.08 24.07
N PHE A 249 -5.49 -5.19 22.89
CA PHE A 249 -4.53 -6.25 22.55
C PHE A 249 -3.26 -6.16 23.40
N ILE A 250 -2.63 -4.98 23.53
CA ILE A 250 -1.46 -4.69 24.37
C ILE A 250 -1.79 -4.98 25.83
N ARG A 251 -2.99 -4.66 26.33
CA ARG A 251 -3.42 -4.93 27.70
C ARG A 251 -3.61 -6.43 27.92
N ARG A 252 -4.28 -7.13 27.00
CA ARG A 252 -4.38 -8.61 27.02
C ARG A 252 -3.01 -9.26 26.91
N LEU A 253 -2.11 -8.70 26.10
CA LEU A 253 -0.77 -9.20 25.84
C LEU A 253 0.19 -8.90 27.01
N LEU A 254 0.10 -7.73 27.64
CA LEU A 254 0.84 -7.39 28.86
C LEU A 254 0.34 -8.24 30.03
N ALA A 255 -0.96 -8.49 30.15
CA ALA A 255 -1.51 -9.43 31.13
C ALA A 255 -0.98 -10.85 30.90
N TYR A 256 -0.96 -11.31 29.63
CA TYR A 256 -0.38 -12.60 29.23
C TYR A 256 1.14 -12.70 29.56
N ILE A 257 1.92 -11.65 29.31
CA ILE A 257 3.36 -11.60 29.67
C ILE A 257 3.54 -11.55 31.19
N ALA A 258 2.68 -10.81 31.91
CA ALA A 258 2.74 -10.68 33.36
C ALA A 258 2.31 -11.96 34.09
N GLY A 259 1.56 -12.86 33.42
CA GLY A 259 1.00 -14.06 34.03
C GLY A 259 -0.05 -13.73 35.10
N CYS A 260 -0.70 -12.57 34.98
CA CYS A 260 -1.71 -12.10 35.94
C CYS A 260 -3.09 -12.13 35.29
N ASP A 261 -4.03 -12.81 35.95
CA ASP A 261 -5.45 -12.53 35.76
C ASP A 261 -5.76 -11.18 36.44
N GLY A 262 -6.34 -10.24 35.68
CA GLY A 262 -7.12 -9.13 36.23
C GLY A 262 -6.43 -7.83 36.65
N GLU A 263 -5.26 -7.83 37.33
CA GLU A 263 -4.80 -6.61 38.03
C GLU A 263 -3.44 -6.05 37.57
N VAL A 264 -3.43 -5.32 36.46
CA VAL A 264 -2.34 -4.38 36.13
C VAL A 264 -2.94 -3.00 35.86
N SER A 265 -3.68 -2.47 36.84
CA SER A 265 -4.34 -1.17 36.71
C SER A 265 -3.57 -0.04 37.41
N HIS A 266 -2.78 -0.30 38.46
CA HIS A 266 -2.26 0.81 39.29
C HIS A 266 -0.93 1.44 38.82
N CYS A 267 -0.03 0.68 38.16
CA CYS A 267 1.27 1.24 37.73
C CYS A 267 1.21 2.03 36.41
N PHE A 268 0.18 1.84 35.58
CA PHE A 268 0.10 2.44 34.25
C PHE A 268 -0.60 3.82 34.22
N PHE A 269 -1.48 4.09 35.19
CA PHE A 269 -2.16 5.39 35.28
C PHE A 269 -1.23 6.51 35.81
N ARG A 270 -0.19 6.16 36.58
CA ARG A 270 0.80 7.14 37.07
C ARG A 270 1.73 7.64 35.96
N THR A 271 1.98 6.83 34.93
CA THR A 271 2.75 7.20 33.74
C THR A 271 1.96 8.05 32.74
N GLN A 272 0.62 7.99 32.72
CA GLN A 272 -0.20 8.80 31.80
C GLN A 272 -0.19 10.31 32.12
N ARG A 273 -0.21 10.70 33.41
CA ARG A 273 -0.09 12.10 33.82
C ARG A 273 1.29 12.68 33.51
N LEU A 274 2.34 11.87 33.64
CA LEU A 274 3.70 12.25 33.28
C LEU A 274 3.91 12.31 31.76
N THR A 275 3.21 11.50 30.95
CA THR A 275 3.32 11.59 29.48
C THR A 275 2.72 12.85 28.88
N LYS A 276 1.66 13.41 29.48
CA LYS A 276 1.06 14.68 29.01
C LYS A 276 1.98 15.88 29.33
N GLN A 277 2.57 15.89 30.53
CA GLN A 277 3.57 16.90 30.92
C GLN A 277 4.90 16.73 30.16
N ALA A 278 5.34 15.50 29.88
CA ALA A 278 6.54 15.26 29.07
C ALA A 278 6.35 15.67 27.61
N LEU A 279 5.14 15.51 27.05
CA LEU A 279 4.81 15.99 25.70
C LEU A 279 4.82 17.53 25.62
N GLU A 280 4.42 18.23 26.67
CA GLU A 280 4.52 19.69 26.75
C GLU A 280 5.97 20.17 26.94
N ILE A 281 6.78 19.47 27.75
CA ILE A 281 8.21 19.80 27.96
C ILE A 281 9.05 19.52 26.70
N ILE A 282 8.75 18.45 25.95
CA ILE A 282 9.41 18.14 24.67
C ILE A 282 9.08 19.19 23.59
N PHE A 283 7.94 19.90 23.70
CA PHE A 283 7.58 20.98 22.77
C PHE A 283 8.20 22.34 23.14
N GLN A 284 8.62 22.54 24.40
CA GLN A 284 9.31 23.76 24.81
C GLN A 284 10.83 23.74 24.59
N PHE A 285 11.45 22.55 24.56
CA PHE A 285 12.85 22.45 24.15
C PHE A 285 12.94 22.40 22.63
N GLN A 286 13.48 23.48 22.05
CA GLN A 286 14.02 23.49 20.70
C GLN A 286 14.65 22.13 20.38
N VAL A 287 14.32 21.62 19.21
CA VAL A 287 15.10 20.62 18.50
C VAL A 287 16.51 21.19 18.35
N VAL A 288 17.34 20.99 19.37
CA VAL A 288 18.79 21.04 19.22
C VAL A 288 19.06 19.89 18.27
N ALA A 289 19.32 20.28 17.04
CA ALA A 289 19.89 19.41 16.06
C ALA A 289 21.20 18.88 16.66
N CYS A 290 21.19 17.65 17.15
CA CYS A 290 22.41 16.86 17.24
C CYS A 290 22.79 16.47 15.80
N PHE A 291 23.21 17.47 15.01
CA PHE A 291 24.15 17.25 13.93
C PHE A 291 25.47 16.92 14.62
N GLY A 292 25.70 15.63 14.88
CA GLY A 292 27.06 15.16 15.04
C GLY A 292 27.77 15.37 13.71
N GLU A 293 28.93 16.01 13.74
CA GLU A 293 29.80 16.16 12.58
C GLU A 293 30.12 14.76 11.98
N PRO A 294 30.20 14.63 10.65
CA PRO A 294 30.59 13.37 10.04
C PRO A 294 32.12 13.19 10.17
N MET A 295 32.54 12.32 11.09
CA MET A 295 33.91 11.81 11.13
C MET A 295 33.96 10.40 10.53
N SER A 296 34.65 10.33 9.38
CA SER A 296 35.58 9.30 8.89
C SER A 296 35.44 7.82 9.33
N THR A 297 35.33 6.97 8.29
CA THR A 297 35.36 5.49 8.20
C THR A 297 34.04 4.76 8.50
N ALA A 298 33.48 4.14 7.46
CA ALA A 298 32.35 3.22 7.62
C ALA A 298 32.75 2.06 8.56
N PRO A 299 32.05 1.86 9.69
CA PRO A 299 32.33 0.73 10.58
C PRO A 299 32.08 -0.59 9.86
N ASP A 300 33.00 -1.55 10.04
CA ASP A 300 32.81 -2.92 9.59
C ASP A 300 31.54 -3.51 10.25
N ILE A 301 30.57 -3.91 9.42
CA ILE A 301 29.30 -4.54 9.87
C ILE A 301 29.60 -5.78 10.73
N VAL A 302 30.69 -6.50 10.45
CA VAL A 302 31.11 -7.67 11.23
C VAL A 302 31.53 -7.27 12.64
N ARG A 303 32.28 -6.17 12.78
CA ARG A 303 32.67 -5.61 14.09
C ARG A 303 31.43 -5.23 14.90
N LEU A 304 30.46 -4.54 14.30
CA LEU A 304 29.22 -4.16 15.00
C LEU A 304 28.41 -5.38 15.46
N ALA A 305 28.44 -6.47 14.70
CA ALA A 305 27.78 -7.73 15.06
C ALA A 305 28.53 -8.54 16.15
N SER A 306 29.74 -8.13 16.58
CA SER A 306 30.49 -8.82 17.64
C SER A 306 29.85 -8.67 19.03
N VAL A 307 28.97 -7.69 19.21
CA VAL A 307 28.24 -7.47 20.47
C VAL A 307 27.28 -8.60 20.81
N PHE A 308 26.79 -9.35 19.81
CA PHE A 308 25.81 -10.41 20.02
C PHE A 308 26.42 -11.68 20.63
N PRO A 309 25.70 -12.40 21.51
CA PRO A 309 26.05 -13.76 21.88
C PRO A 309 26.07 -14.66 20.64
N ARG A 310 26.99 -15.64 20.62
CA ARG A 310 27.22 -16.53 19.46
C ARG A 310 26.88 -18.00 19.73
N LYS A 311 26.74 -18.41 20.99
CA LYS A 311 26.66 -19.82 21.39
C LYS A 311 25.50 -20.59 20.74
N SER A 312 24.32 -19.97 20.64
CA SER A 312 23.10 -20.60 20.13
C SER A 312 22.65 -20.02 18.78
N VAL A 313 23.57 -19.46 17.99
CA VAL A 313 23.25 -18.74 16.75
C VAL A 313 23.47 -19.63 15.53
N SER A 314 22.43 -19.71 14.69
CA SER A 314 22.42 -20.58 13.51
C SER A 314 22.51 -19.78 12.20
N MET A 315 22.18 -18.49 12.24
CA MET A 315 22.36 -17.54 11.13
C MET A 315 22.27 -16.10 11.63
N ILE A 316 23.09 -15.21 11.05
CA ILE A 316 22.99 -13.75 11.21
C ILE A 316 23.14 -13.10 9.85
N PHE A 317 22.17 -12.26 9.48
CA PHE A 317 22.30 -11.43 8.30
C PHE A 317 21.87 -9.99 8.59
N ALA A 318 22.51 -9.06 7.89
CA ALA A 318 22.15 -7.65 7.87
C ALA A 318 21.41 -7.32 6.57
N TYR A 319 20.44 -6.42 6.67
CA TYR A 319 19.56 -6.04 5.56
C TYR A 319 19.16 -4.56 5.63
N GLY A 320 18.40 -4.10 4.63
CA GLY A 320 17.81 -2.76 4.62
C GLY A 320 18.76 -1.66 4.16
N SER A 321 18.30 -0.41 4.29
CA SER A 321 18.96 0.77 3.69
C SER A 321 20.33 1.12 4.30
N GLY A 322 20.69 0.55 5.45
CA GLY A 322 22.04 0.71 6.04
C GLY A 322 23.08 -0.25 5.46
N VAL A 323 22.64 -1.29 4.74
CA VAL A 323 23.48 -2.36 4.21
C VAL A 323 23.44 -2.38 2.69
N ILE A 324 22.23 -2.26 2.13
CA ILE A 324 21.95 -2.30 0.71
C ILE A 324 21.72 -0.86 0.24
N LYS A 325 22.50 -0.42 -0.75
CA LYS A 325 22.41 0.93 -1.32
C LYS A 325 21.02 1.14 -1.93
N GLN A 326 20.48 2.33 -1.78
CA GLN A 326 19.27 2.75 -2.50
C GLN A 326 19.63 3.88 -3.45
N TRP A 327 18.97 3.94 -4.60
CA TRP A 327 19.22 4.99 -5.59
C TRP A 327 19.14 6.38 -4.95
N GLN A 328 20.17 7.22 -5.18
CA GLN A 328 20.29 8.59 -4.66
C GLN A 328 20.19 8.74 -3.12
N ARG A 329 20.66 7.74 -2.35
CA ARG A 329 20.73 7.80 -0.89
C ARG A 329 22.05 7.30 -0.33
N SER A 330 22.60 8.04 0.64
CA SER A 330 23.76 7.61 1.44
C SER A 330 23.34 6.56 2.49
N THR A 331 24.23 5.61 2.72
CA THR A 331 24.12 4.56 3.75
C THR A 331 24.81 4.96 5.07
N GLU A 332 25.60 6.03 5.09
CA GLU A 332 26.54 6.33 6.19
C GLU A 332 25.85 6.55 7.54
N ASN A 333 24.71 7.23 7.54
CA ASN A 333 23.92 7.56 8.74
C ASN A 333 22.68 6.66 8.90
N ALA A 334 22.52 5.64 8.04
CA ALA A 334 21.38 4.76 8.09
C ALA A 334 21.55 3.70 9.20
N MET A 335 20.49 3.49 9.99
CA MET A 335 20.45 2.44 11.00
C MET A 335 20.68 1.08 10.34
N LEU A 336 21.55 0.26 10.94
CA LEU A 336 21.83 -1.10 10.48
C LEU A 336 20.81 -2.08 11.07
N ASP A 337 20.14 -2.83 10.22
CA ASP A 337 19.14 -3.82 10.62
C ASP A 337 19.70 -5.24 10.51
N PHE A 338 19.60 -6.03 11.59
CA PHE A 338 20.02 -7.42 11.67
C PHE A 338 18.84 -8.35 11.96
N VAL A 339 18.90 -9.58 11.45
CA VAL A 339 18.11 -10.73 11.90
C VAL A 339 19.07 -11.80 12.41
N ILE A 340 18.73 -12.39 13.55
CA ILE A 340 19.51 -13.41 14.25
C ILE A 340 18.60 -14.62 14.46
N ALA A 341 18.88 -15.72 13.76
CA ALA A 341 18.21 -17.00 13.99
C ALA A 341 18.97 -17.76 15.08
N VAL A 342 18.24 -18.19 16.12
CA VAL A 342 18.80 -18.83 17.31
C VAL A 342 18.02 -20.10 17.67
N ASP A 343 18.72 -21.15 18.10
CA ASP A 343 18.07 -22.43 18.38
C ASP A 343 17.20 -22.37 19.64
N ASN A 344 17.71 -21.72 20.69
CA ASN A 344 16.98 -21.45 21.93
C ASN A 344 16.91 -19.94 22.23
N PRO A 345 15.78 -19.28 21.93
CA PRO A 345 15.60 -17.86 22.25
C PRO A 345 15.68 -17.53 23.74
N GLU A 346 15.25 -18.42 24.65
CA GLU A 346 15.32 -18.18 26.10
C GLU A 346 16.79 -18.07 26.55
N ASP A 347 17.61 -19.03 26.16
CA ASP A 347 19.04 -19.04 26.49
C ASP A 347 19.76 -17.84 25.87
N TRP A 348 19.49 -17.56 24.58
CA TRP A 348 20.10 -16.42 23.90
C TRP A 348 19.71 -15.10 24.56
N HIS A 349 18.43 -14.92 24.92
CA HIS A 349 17.98 -13.72 25.62
C HIS A 349 18.60 -13.60 27.01
N CYS A 350 18.78 -14.71 27.73
CA CYS A 350 19.46 -14.75 29.03
C CYS A 350 20.91 -14.27 28.90
N GLU A 351 21.67 -14.82 27.95
CA GLU A 351 23.04 -14.42 27.67
C GLU A 351 23.13 -12.94 27.22
N ASN A 352 22.26 -12.54 26.30
CA ASN A 352 22.24 -11.17 25.78
C ASN A 352 21.80 -10.16 26.86
N MET A 353 20.97 -10.54 27.83
CA MET A 353 20.64 -9.67 28.96
C MET A 353 21.79 -9.52 29.96
N LYS A 354 22.62 -10.56 30.12
CA LYS A 354 23.85 -10.48 30.93
C LYS A 354 24.87 -9.56 30.26
N LYS A 355 25.11 -9.74 28.97
CA LYS A 355 26.09 -8.95 28.19
C LYS A 355 25.59 -7.53 27.88
N ASN A 356 24.35 -7.40 27.42
CA ASN A 356 23.80 -6.21 26.79
C ASN A 356 22.46 -5.77 27.42
N ARG A 357 22.40 -5.72 28.76
CA ARG A 357 21.17 -5.43 29.52
C ARG A 357 20.42 -4.17 29.06
N ARG A 358 21.15 -3.13 28.65
CA ARG A 358 20.62 -1.82 28.23
C ARG A 358 19.98 -1.83 26.83
N HIS A 359 20.19 -2.87 26.03
CA HIS A 359 19.55 -2.96 24.71
C HIS A 359 18.04 -3.19 24.83
N TYR A 360 17.61 -3.85 25.90
CA TYR A 360 16.20 -4.13 26.18
C TYR A 360 15.53 -2.95 26.88
N SER A 361 14.27 -2.72 26.52
CA SER A 361 13.37 -1.81 27.24
C SER A 361 13.04 -2.35 28.65
N PHE A 362 12.00 -1.79 29.28
CA PHE A 362 11.51 -2.26 30.59
C PHE A 362 11.11 -3.76 30.57
N LEU A 363 10.84 -4.35 29.39
CA LEU A 363 10.51 -5.76 29.27
C LEU A 363 11.59 -6.71 29.84
N ARG A 364 12.84 -6.26 29.96
CA ARG A 364 13.92 -7.03 30.58
C ARG A 364 13.60 -7.50 32.00
N PHE A 365 12.75 -6.77 32.74
CA PHE A 365 12.42 -7.10 34.13
C PHE A 365 11.53 -8.34 34.25
N PHE A 366 10.87 -8.77 33.17
CA PHE A 366 10.12 -10.03 33.13
C PHE A 366 11.01 -11.27 32.90
N GLY A 367 12.29 -11.07 32.59
CA GLY A 367 13.24 -12.15 32.35
C GLY A 367 13.15 -12.79 30.96
N ALA A 368 14.16 -13.60 30.62
CA ALA A 368 14.36 -14.16 29.29
C ALA A 368 13.24 -15.10 28.84
N ARG A 369 12.75 -15.98 29.73
CA ARG A 369 11.66 -16.94 29.46
C ARG A 369 10.40 -16.24 28.95
N ARG A 370 9.96 -15.19 29.64
CA ARG A 370 8.74 -14.45 29.27
C ARG A 370 8.93 -13.67 27.97
N ILE A 371 10.12 -13.12 27.73
CA ILE A 371 10.47 -12.49 26.46
C ILE A 371 10.46 -13.49 25.30
N ALA A 372 11.00 -14.70 25.49
CA ALA A 372 10.97 -15.76 24.48
C ALA A 372 9.54 -16.25 24.17
N ARG A 373 8.67 -16.35 25.19
CA ARG A 373 7.23 -16.62 24.99
C ARG A 373 6.53 -15.47 24.24
N PHE A 374 6.84 -14.23 24.60
CA PHE A 374 6.31 -13.04 23.92
C PHE A 374 6.76 -12.96 22.45
N GLN A 375 8.00 -13.36 22.16
CA GLN A 375 8.55 -13.44 20.82
C GLN A 375 7.65 -14.30 19.91
N THR A 376 7.34 -15.52 20.35
CA THR A 376 6.66 -16.58 19.57
C THR A 376 5.13 -16.44 19.51
N ALA A 377 4.51 -15.73 20.45
CA ALA A 377 3.05 -15.57 20.52
C ALA A 377 2.42 -14.69 19.40
N ILE A 378 3.24 -14.02 18.57
CA ILE A 378 2.78 -13.10 17.53
C ILE A 378 3.23 -13.63 16.15
N PRO A 379 2.42 -13.52 15.07
CA PRO A 379 2.64 -14.26 13.82
C PRO A 379 4.03 -14.19 13.20
N ALA A 380 4.70 -13.03 13.26
CA ALA A 380 6.06 -12.88 12.71
C ALA A 380 7.17 -13.46 13.61
N LYS A 381 6.83 -13.89 14.84
CA LYS A 381 7.69 -14.63 15.79
C LYS A 381 9.07 -13.99 16.09
N LEU A 382 9.21 -12.68 15.91
CA LEU A 382 10.47 -11.93 16.17
C LEU A 382 10.43 -11.05 17.41
N TYR A 383 11.52 -11.03 18.20
CA TYR A 383 11.73 -10.00 19.22
C TYR A 383 12.72 -8.95 18.73
N CYS A 384 12.30 -7.68 18.68
CA CYS A 384 13.12 -6.60 18.13
C CYS A 384 13.64 -5.67 19.22
N ASN A 385 14.96 -5.46 19.22
CA ASN A 385 15.60 -4.33 19.90
C ASN A 385 16.00 -3.28 18.84
N THR A 386 15.74 -2.00 19.13
CA THR A 386 15.92 -0.91 18.16
C THR A 386 16.57 0.31 18.80
N MET A 387 17.18 1.16 17.97
CA MET A 387 17.88 2.37 18.39
C MET A 387 18.91 2.03 19.48
N VAL A 388 19.69 0.99 19.23
CA VAL A 388 20.76 0.54 20.12
C VAL A 388 22.05 1.17 19.62
N PRO A 389 22.69 2.06 20.41
CA PRO A 389 23.99 2.61 20.04
C PRO A 389 25.07 1.53 20.23
N VAL A 390 25.80 1.25 19.16
CA VAL A 390 27.00 0.40 19.17
C VAL A 390 28.07 1.12 18.36
N ASP A 391 29.19 1.42 19.01
CA ASP A 391 30.17 2.38 18.50
C ASP A 391 29.46 3.69 18.09
N GLU A 392 29.73 4.22 16.90
CA GLU A 392 29.13 5.46 16.38
C GLU A 392 27.86 5.24 15.55
N ARG A 393 27.31 4.01 15.54
CA ARG A 393 26.13 3.66 14.75
C ARG A 393 24.97 3.17 15.60
N LEU A 394 23.76 3.50 15.13
CA LEU A 394 22.54 2.90 15.65
C LEU A 394 22.28 1.59 14.93
N ILE A 395 22.02 0.54 15.72
CA ILE A 395 21.60 -0.76 15.21
C ILE A 395 20.18 -1.09 15.67
N LYS A 396 19.54 -1.93 14.85
CA LYS A 396 18.32 -2.65 15.18
C LYS A 396 18.58 -4.12 14.90
N TYR A 397 18.21 -4.99 15.83
CA TYR A 397 18.37 -6.43 15.64
C TYR A 397 17.11 -7.16 16.11
N SER A 398 16.74 -8.18 15.34
CA SER A 398 15.57 -9.02 15.61
C SER A 398 16.00 -10.45 15.82
N VAL A 399 15.49 -11.09 16.88
CA VAL A 399 15.77 -12.49 17.23
C VAL A 399 14.57 -13.34 16.81
N ILE A 400 14.83 -14.47 16.18
CA ILE A 400 13.83 -15.47 15.78
C ILE A 400 14.35 -16.87 16.12
N LYS A 401 13.45 -17.79 16.48
CA LYS A 401 13.82 -19.19 16.70
C LYS A 401 14.20 -19.83 15.35
N THR A 402 15.26 -20.64 15.28
CA THR A 402 15.71 -21.26 14.02
C THR A 402 14.59 -22.03 13.32
N SER A 403 13.82 -22.84 14.05
CA SER A 403 12.67 -23.58 13.49
C SER A 403 11.59 -22.65 12.90
N ASP A 404 11.27 -21.55 13.58
CA ASP A 404 10.29 -20.58 13.09
C ASP A 404 10.81 -19.81 11.86
N CYS A 405 12.12 -19.56 11.79
CA CYS A 405 12.76 -18.98 10.61
C CYS A 405 12.67 -19.92 9.40
N ILE A 406 12.90 -21.23 9.62
CA ILE A 406 12.78 -22.26 8.58
C ILE A 406 11.34 -22.33 8.06
N SER A 407 10.35 -22.41 8.94
CA SER A 407 8.93 -22.42 8.55
C SER A 407 8.53 -21.15 7.79
N ASP A 408 8.98 -19.96 8.19
CA ASP A 408 8.67 -18.72 7.44
C ASP A 408 9.33 -18.71 6.06
N LEU A 409 10.56 -19.24 5.93
CA LEU A 409 11.29 -19.34 4.66
C LEU A 409 10.67 -20.37 3.70
N GLN A 410 10.22 -21.51 4.20
CA GLN A 410 9.64 -22.59 3.39
C GLN A 410 8.16 -22.37 3.08
N ASP A 411 7.36 -22.04 4.10
CA ASP A 411 5.90 -22.07 3.99
C ASP A 411 5.27 -20.69 3.85
N TRP A 412 6.02 -19.62 4.10
CA TRP A 412 5.51 -18.23 4.15
C TRP A 412 4.41 -18.03 5.20
N GLU A 413 4.60 -18.55 6.42
CA GLU A 413 3.67 -18.34 7.55
C GLU A 413 3.37 -16.85 7.81
N SER A 414 4.39 -15.99 7.71
CA SER A 414 4.29 -14.56 7.97
C SER A 414 4.85 -13.68 6.86
N MET A 415 5.71 -14.25 6.02
CA MET A 415 6.53 -13.55 5.03
C MET A 415 7.40 -12.43 5.60
N TYR A 416 7.62 -12.41 6.92
CA TYR A 416 8.32 -11.32 7.56
C TYR A 416 9.83 -11.50 7.42
N VAL A 417 10.39 -12.67 7.72
CA VAL A 417 11.82 -12.94 7.48
C VAL A 417 12.04 -13.30 6.02
N SER A 418 11.21 -14.18 5.47
CA SER A 418 11.36 -14.66 4.10
C SER A 418 11.28 -13.52 3.07
N GLY A 419 10.34 -12.60 3.25
CA GLY A 419 10.21 -11.39 2.44
C GLY A 419 11.43 -10.48 2.48
N ARG A 420 12.23 -10.49 3.55
CA ARG A 420 13.52 -9.75 3.60
C ARG A 420 14.61 -10.46 2.81
N MET A 421 14.58 -11.79 2.80
CA MET A 421 15.54 -12.65 2.12
C MET A 421 15.21 -12.89 0.64
N HIS A 422 14.07 -12.39 0.14
CA HIS A 422 13.83 -12.25 -1.32
C HIS A 422 14.73 -11.21 -2.00
N LYS A 423 15.41 -10.38 -1.20
CA LYS A 423 16.31 -9.31 -1.66
C LYS A 423 17.73 -9.64 -1.21
N PRO A 424 18.76 -9.07 -1.84
CA PRO A 424 20.14 -9.24 -1.40
C PRO A 424 20.31 -8.87 0.09
N VAL A 425 21.00 -9.74 0.83
CA VAL A 425 21.35 -9.55 2.25
C VAL A 425 22.85 -9.79 2.44
N ARG A 426 23.41 -9.22 3.51
CA ARG A 426 24.80 -9.50 3.91
C ARG A 426 24.81 -10.51 5.04
N PHE A 427 25.29 -11.72 4.81
CA PHE A 427 25.52 -12.69 5.88
C PHE A 427 26.74 -12.30 6.72
N ILE A 428 26.56 -12.30 8.05
CA ILE A 428 27.64 -12.24 9.06
C ILE A 428 27.94 -13.65 9.55
N VAL A 429 26.89 -14.45 9.77
CA VAL A 429 26.96 -15.88 10.02
C VAL A 429 26.08 -16.54 8.99
N SER A 430 26.69 -17.26 8.05
CA SER A 430 25.97 -18.04 7.04
C SER A 430 25.10 -19.11 7.72
N PRO A 431 24.02 -19.58 7.07
CA PRO A 431 23.21 -20.68 7.58
C PRO A 431 24.07 -21.89 7.95
N GLN A 432 24.00 -22.34 9.21
CA GLN A 432 24.86 -23.42 9.71
C GLN A 432 24.31 -24.83 9.39
N THR A 433 22.99 -25.03 9.44
CA THR A 433 22.35 -26.34 9.22
C THR A 433 21.98 -26.56 7.74
N SER A 434 21.92 -27.81 7.30
CA SER A 434 21.46 -28.18 5.95
C SER A 434 20.01 -27.76 5.70
N GLU A 435 19.15 -27.97 6.69
CA GLU A 435 17.74 -27.57 6.66
C GLU A 435 17.57 -26.06 6.44
N LEU A 436 18.33 -25.23 7.16
CA LEU A 436 18.25 -23.78 7.01
C LEU A 436 18.82 -23.30 5.66
N LYS A 437 19.87 -23.95 5.14
CA LYS A 437 20.39 -23.68 3.79
C LYS A 437 19.35 -24.00 2.73
N GLN A 438 18.69 -25.16 2.84
CA GLN A 438 17.63 -25.57 1.93
C GLN A 438 16.44 -24.61 2.01
N ALA A 439 16.00 -24.23 3.20
CA ALA A 439 14.93 -23.26 3.39
C ALA A 439 15.25 -21.91 2.72
N CYS A 440 16.51 -21.45 2.77
CA CYS A 440 16.92 -20.24 2.07
C CYS A 440 16.81 -20.38 0.54
N SER A 441 17.19 -21.54 -0.03
CA SER A 441 17.05 -21.82 -1.47
C SER A 441 15.58 -21.85 -1.90
N MET A 442 14.77 -22.65 -1.20
CA MET A 442 13.33 -22.80 -1.46
C MET A 442 12.61 -21.45 -1.39
N ASN A 443 13.02 -20.56 -0.49
CA ASN A 443 12.44 -19.23 -0.40
C ASN A 443 12.68 -18.37 -1.66
N LEU A 444 13.86 -18.47 -2.28
CA LEU A 444 14.17 -17.74 -3.51
C LEU A 444 13.39 -18.34 -4.69
N GLU A 445 13.34 -19.67 -4.77
CA GLU A 445 12.53 -20.40 -5.76
C GLU A 445 11.05 -19.98 -5.67
N SER A 446 10.47 -20.07 -4.48
CA SER A 446 9.09 -19.67 -4.19
C SER A 446 8.80 -18.21 -4.57
N ALA A 447 9.75 -17.31 -4.29
CA ALA A 447 9.60 -15.90 -4.64
C ALA A 447 9.62 -15.68 -6.15
N CYS A 448 10.46 -16.43 -6.87
CA CYS A 448 10.51 -16.41 -8.32
C CYS A 448 9.20 -16.94 -8.92
N TYR A 449 8.72 -18.12 -8.51
CA TYR A 449 7.49 -18.71 -9.03
C TYR A 449 6.25 -17.85 -8.74
N ALA A 450 6.15 -17.31 -7.53
CA ALA A 450 5.08 -16.36 -7.19
C ALA A 450 5.17 -15.07 -8.01
N ALA A 451 6.37 -14.58 -8.35
CA ALA A 451 6.51 -13.42 -9.22
C ALA A 451 6.12 -13.73 -10.67
N LEU A 452 6.52 -14.90 -11.21
CA LEU A 452 6.14 -15.37 -12.55
C LEU A 452 4.63 -15.45 -12.71
N LEU A 453 3.92 -15.99 -11.71
CA LEU A 453 2.44 -16.01 -11.67
C LEU A 453 1.78 -14.62 -11.71
N LEU A 454 2.48 -13.58 -11.25
CA LEU A 454 1.97 -12.21 -11.13
C LEU A 454 2.54 -11.25 -12.19
N LEU A 455 3.34 -11.77 -13.13
CA LEU A 455 3.90 -11.04 -14.26
C LEU A 455 3.11 -11.37 -15.54
N PRO A 456 3.10 -10.45 -16.52
CA PRO A 456 2.53 -10.71 -17.83
C PRO A 456 3.34 -11.77 -18.60
N GLU A 457 2.88 -12.12 -19.82
CA GLU A 457 3.58 -13.06 -20.70
C GLU A 457 4.99 -12.60 -21.09
N ARG A 458 5.22 -11.28 -21.18
CA ARG A 458 6.52 -10.69 -21.53
C ARG A 458 6.92 -9.64 -20.51
N PHE A 459 8.13 -9.76 -19.99
CA PHE A 459 8.67 -8.85 -18.98
C PHE A 459 10.20 -8.82 -19.03
N THR A 460 10.78 -7.76 -18.48
CA THR A 460 12.23 -7.57 -18.37
C THR A 460 12.80 -8.15 -17.08
N GLU A 461 14.11 -8.35 -17.05
CA GLU A 461 14.81 -8.77 -15.82
C GLU A 461 14.59 -7.78 -14.64
N GLU A 462 14.56 -6.47 -14.92
CA GLU A 462 14.28 -5.46 -13.90
C GLU A 462 12.85 -5.58 -13.35
N GLU A 463 11.84 -5.78 -14.21
CA GLU A 463 10.45 -5.97 -13.81
C GLU A 463 10.25 -7.23 -12.96
N LEU A 464 10.98 -8.31 -13.26
CA LEU A 464 11.01 -9.51 -12.43
C LEU A 464 11.51 -9.19 -11.01
N TYR A 465 12.63 -8.49 -10.89
CA TYR A 465 13.19 -8.13 -9.58
C TYR A 465 12.32 -7.14 -8.81
N GLU A 466 11.67 -6.20 -9.50
CA GLU A 466 10.67 -5.32 -8.89
C GLU A 466 9.48 -6.12 -8.37
N LYS A 467 8.98 -7.09 -9.14
CA LYS A 467 7.88 -7.95 -8.71
C LYS A 467 8.25 -8.78 -7.49
N ILE A 468 9.38 -9.47 -7.52
CA ILE A 468 9.93 -10.25 -6.39
C ILE A 468 10.05 -9.37 -5.14
N ALA A 469 10.67 -8.19 -5.28
CA ALA A 469 10.84 -7.28 -4.15
C ALA A 469 9.48 -6.79 -3.60
N SER A 470 8.49 -6.59 -4.47
CA SER A 470 7.15 -6.11 -4.13
C SER A 470 6.32 -7.09 -3.30
N LEU A 471 6.56 -8.41 -3.40
CA LEU A 471 5.80 -9.44 -2.67
C LEU A 471 5.75 -9.14 -1.16
N SER A 472 6.91 -8.77 -0.59
CA SER A 472 7.06 -8.41 0.82
C SER A 472 6.44 -7.06 1.24
N TYR A 473 5.91 -6.29 0.29
CA TYR A 473 5.39 -4.93 0.47
C TYR A 473 3.90 -4.80 0.12
N ILE A 474 3.34 -5.72 -0.65
CA ILE A 474 2.00 -5.62 -1.24
C ILE A 474 0.86 -5.49 -0.23
N GLY A 475 1.04 -6.05 0.97
CA GLY A 475 0.13 -5.92 2.11
C GLY A 475 0.71 -5.14 3.27
N ASP A 476 1.89 -4.55 3.15
CA ASP A 476 2.55 -3.86 4.25
C ASP A 476 1.95 -2.46 4.47
N PRO A 477 1.24 -2.20 5.59
CA PRO A 477 0.59 -0.90 5.82
C PRO A 477 1.57 0.27 5.82
N ARG A 478 2.85 0.00 6.10
CA ARG A 478 3.90 1.03 6.13
C ARG A 478 4.14 1.63 4.75
N MET A 479 3.90 0.89 3.67
CA MET A 479 4.03 1.38 2.30
C MET A 479 3.00 2.46 1.95
N TRP A 480 1.86 2.48 2.65
CA TRP A 480 0.83 3.48 2.46
C TRP A 480 0.99 4.68 3.40
N LEU A 481 1.53 4.46 4.61
CA LEU A 481 1.50 5.45 5.69
C LEU A 481 2.86 6.10 6.01
N ALA A 482 3.99 5.44 5.70
CA ALA A 482 5.27 5.85 6.28
C ALA A 482 6.53 5.42 5.48
N GLU A 483 6.42 5.00 4.23
CA GLU A 483 7.56 4.64 3.39
C GLU A 483 7.57 5.37 2.05
N ASP A 484 8.76 5.43 1.46
CA ASP A 484 8.99 5.99 0.13
C ASP A 484 8.17 5.25 -0.95
N ARG A 485 7.41 5.98 -1.77
CA ARG A 485 6.55 5.39 -2.81
C ARG A 485 7.34 4.65 -3.88
N PHE A 486 8.56 5.10 -4.16
CA PHE A 486 9.45 4.48 -5.14
C PHE A 486 10.45 3.53 -4.50
N LYS A 487 10.23 3.14 -3.23
CA LYS A 487 11.16 2.29 -2.46
C LYS A 487 11.55 1.02 -3.20
N ILE A 488 10.60 0.33 -3.83
CA ILE A 488 10.85 -0.94 -4.54
C ILE A 488 11.81 -0.70 -5.71
N ARG A 489 11.43 0.20 -6.63
CA ARG A 489 12.27 0.63 -7.76
C ARG A 489 13.64 1.13 -7.33
N ASN A 490 13.72 1.95 -6.27
CA ASN A 490 14.97 2.48 -5.74
C ASN A 490 15.90 1.40 -5.16
N ILE A 491 15.34 0.30 -4.65
CA ILE A 491 16.11 -0.87 -4.19
C ILE A 491 16.62 -1.66 -5.40
N VAL A 492 15.76 -1.96 -6.37
CA VAL A 492 16.12 -2.80 -7.52
C VAL A 492 17.13 -2.09 -8.41
N LYS A 493 16.83 -0.86 -8.85
CA LYS A 493 17.70 -0.08 -9.74
C LYS A 493 19.12 0.09 -9.20
N ALA A 494 19.28 0.19 -7.88
CA ALA A 494 20.60 0.34 -7.26
C ALA A 494 21.36 -0.99 -7.06
N ASN A 495 20.72 -2.14 -7.26
CA ASN A 495 21.26 -3.45 -6.93
C ASN A 495 20.96 -4.54 -7.98
N VAL A 496 20.69 -4.17 -9.24
CA VAL A 496 20.32 -5.12 -10.32
C VAL A 496 21.32 -6.29 -10.39
N ASP A 497 22.62 -6.01 -10.40
CA ASP A 497 23.67 -7.05 -10.44
C ASP A 497 23.61 -8.01 -9.24
N ALA A 498 23.22 -7.53 -8.07
CA ALA A 498 23.12 -8.35 -6.86
C ALA A 498 21.87 -9.23 -6.90
N PHE A 499 20.76 -8.74 -7.46
CA PHE A 499 19.58 -9.57 -7.75
C PHE A 499 19.89 -10.62 -8.81
N SER A 500 20.58 -10.23 -9.89
CA SER A 500 20.97 -11.15 -10.96
C SER A 500 21.83 -12.30 -10.45
N LYS A 501 22.85 -12.01 -9.61
CA LYS A 501 23.63 -13.05 -8.93
C LYS A 501 22.81 -13.92 -7.99
N LEU A 502 21.82 -13.35 -7.31
CA LEU A 502 20.97 -14.06 -6.35
C LEU A 502 20.00 -15.03 -7.04
N TYR A 503 19.41 -14.61 -8.16
CA TYR A 503 18.36 -15.35 -8.86
C TYR A 503 18.84 -16.14 -10.08
N SER A 504 20.07 -15.93 -10.57
CA SER A 504 20.61 -16.68 -11.72
C SER A 504 20.50 -18.21 -11.56
N PRO A 505 20.84 -18.83 -10.41
CA PRO A 505 20.64 -20.27 -10.22
C PRO A 505 19.16 -20.68 -10.29
N VAL A 506 18.26 -19.89 -9.71
CA VAL A 506 16.82 -20.15 -9.69
C VAL A 506 16.22 -20.02 -11.09
N LEU A 507 16.62 -18.99 -11.83
CA LEU A 507 16.16 -18.75 -13.20
C LEU A 507 16.60 -19.86 -14.15
N LYS A 508 17.81 -20.41 -13.98
CA LYS A 508 18.25 -21.57 -14.76
C LYS A 508 17.31 -22.76 -14.57
N ILE A 509 16.94 -23.07 -13.33
CA ILE A 509 16.00 -24.14 -12.99
C ILE A 509 14.61 -23.81 -13.55
N ALA A 510 14.13 -22.57 -13.40
CA ALA A 510 12.83 -22.15 -13.90
C ALA A 510 12.72 -22.26 -15.43
N THR A 511 13.75 -21.86 -16.18
CA THR A 511 13.82 -22.03 -17.64
C THR A 511 13.72 -23.50 -18.06
N GLU A 512 14.35 -24.40 -17.31
CA GLU A 512 14.31 -25.85 -17.58
C GLU A 512 12.95 -26.49 -17.26
N HIS A 513 12.24 -26.02 -16.21
CA HIS A 513 11.08 -26.72 -15.65
C HIS A 513 9.73 -26.04 -15.90
N THR A 514 9.72 -24.73 -16.16
CA THR A 514 8.46 -23.96 -16.30
C THR A 514 8.19 -23.52 -17.74
N GLY A 515 9.14 -23.66 -18.67
CA GLY A 515 8.98 -23.17 -20.04
C GLY A 515 9.15 -21.65 -20.18
N LEU A 516 9.78 -21.01 -19.19
CA LEU A 516 10.27 -19.64 -19.26
C LEU A 516 11.37 -19.55 -20.33
N VAL A 517 11.26 -18.64 -21.29
CA VAL A 517 12.24 -18.44 -22.36
C VAL A 517 12.91 -17.08 -22.19
N GLN A 518 14.24 -17.06 -22.16
CA GLN A 518 15.00 -15.81 -22.11
C GLN A 518 15.39 -15.36 -23.52
N GLN A 519 15.03 -14.13 -23.89
CA GLN A 519 15.40 -13.47 -25.15
C GLN A 519 16.14 -12.16 -24.83
N GLY A 520 17.48 -12.20 -24.84
CA GLY A 520 18.30 -11.06 -24.47
C GLY A 520 18.05 -10.63 -23.01
N SER A 521 17.60 -9.39 -22.81
CA SER A 521 17.26 -8.82 -21.49
C SER A 521 15.78 -9.02 -21.08
N SER A 522 15.00 -9.72 -21.90
CA SER A 522 13.57 -9.97 -21.66
C SER A 522 13.30 -11.46 -21.52
N PHE A 523 12.20 -11.76 -20.84
CA PHE A 523 11.67 -13.10 -20.64
C PHE A 523 10.29 -13.20 -21.26
N GLU A 524 9.98 -14.39 -21.76
CA GLU A 524 8.67 -14.77 -22.29
C GLU A 524 8.21 -16.05 -21.61
N GLN A 525 6.94 -16.08 -21.18
CA GLN A 525 6.30 -17.23 -20.54
C GLN A 525 4.89 -17.44 -21.10
N SER A 526 4.40 -18.68 -21.11
CA SER A 526 3.04 -19.01 -21.54
C SER A 526 2.09 -19.03 -20.36
N LEU A 527 1.03 -18.20 -20.35
CA LEU A 527 0.03 -18.19 -19.27
C LEU A 527 -1.15 -19.15 -19.51
N ASN A 528 -0.88 -20.32 -20.09
CA ASN A 528 -1.91 -21.34 -20.30
C ASN A 528 -2.24 -22.09 -19.00
N ALA A 529 -3.39 -22.78 -18.96
CA ALA A 529 -3.86 -23.45 -17.76
C ALA A 529 -2.92 -24.55 -17.23
N ILE A 530 -2.12 -25.19 -18.07
CA ILE A 530 -1.16 -26.22 -17.65
C ILE A 530 0.02 -25.56 -16.95
N HIS A 531 0.56 -24.49 -17.53
CA HIS A 531 1.64 -23.72 -16.93
C HIS A 531 1.20 -23.06 -15.61
N LEU A 532 0.02 -22.46 -15.57
CA LEU A 532 -0.54 -21.89 -14.34
C LEU A 532 -0.75 -22.96 -13.27
N HIS A 533 -1.23 -24.15 -13.63
CA HIS A 533 -1.37 -25.27 -12.71
C HIS A 533 -0.02 -25.63 -12.07
N HIS A 534 1.02 -25.81 -12.90
CA HIS A 534 2.35 -26.13 -12.42
C HIS A 534 2.93 -25.05 -11.50
N LEU A 535 2.82 -23.77 -11.88
CA LEU A 535 3.29 -22.68 -11.03
C LEU A 535 2.52 -22.56 -9.70
N LEU A 536 1.22 -22.87 -9.70
CA LEU A 536 0.40 -22.89 -8.48
C LEU A 536 0.86 -24.00 -7.53
N GLU A 537 1.20 -25.20 -8.02
CA GLU A 537 1.75 -26.29 -7.20
C GLU A 537 3.06 -25.91 -6.50
N LEU A 538 3.85 -25.03 -7.13
CA LEU A 538 5.13 -24.54 -6.62
C LEU A 538 4.98 -23.41 -5.60
N LEU A 539 3.76 -22.95 -5.30
CA LEU A 539 3.54 -21.94 -4.28
C LEU A 539 3.75 -22.49 -2.86
N PRO A 540 4.21 -21.64 -1.92
CA PRO A 540 4.36 -22.03 -0.52
C PRO A 540 3.05 -22.49 0.11
N LYS A 541 3.16 -23.50 0.99
CA LYS A 541 2.02 -24.16 1.63
C LYS A 541 1.03 -23.19 2.29
N HIS A 542 1.49 -22.13 2.94
CA HIS A 542 0.59 -21.21 3.63
C HIS A 542 -0.22 -20.32 2.66
N VAL A 543 0.33 -20.06 1.46
CA VAL A 543 -0.41 -19.38 0.38
C VAL A 543 -1.51 -20.30 -0.15
N LEU A 544 -1.15 -21.54 -0.47
CA LEU A 544 -2.09 -22.58 -0.93
C LEU A 544 -3.21 -22.83 0.08
N TRP A 545 -2.89 -22.97 1.36
CA TRP A 545 -3.87 -23.13 2.44
C TRP A 545 -4.85 -21.94 2.52
N LYS A 546 -4.38 -20.70 2.31
CA LYS A 546 -5.29 -19.54 2.28
C LYS A 546 -6.21 -19.56 1.06
N LEU A 547 -5.70 -19.97 -0.09
CA LEU A 547 -6.49 -20.09 -1.32
C LEU A 547 -7.56 -21.18 -1.16
N GLU A 548 -7.19 -22.38 -0.72
CA GLU A 548 -8.10 -23.49 -0.42
C GLU A 548 -9.21 -23.05 0.54
N ARG A 549 -8.85 -22.45 1.67
CA ARG A 549 -9.84 -21.99 2.67
C ARG A 549 -10.81 -20.95 2.09
N TRP A 550 -10.34 -20.10 1.19
CA TRP A 550 -11.20 -19.09 0.57
C TRP A 550 -12.13 -19.72 -0.48
N MET A 551 -11.60 -20.59 -1.35
CA MET A 551 -12.37 -21.30 -2.37
C MET A 551 -13.46 -22.20 -1.76
N ASN A 552 -13.17 -22.79 -0.60
CA ASN A 552 -14.10 -23.69 0.11
C ASN A 552 -15.09 -22.97 1.04
N ARG A 553 -15.03 -21.65 1.20
CA ARG A 553 -15.78 -20.92 2.24
C ARG A 553 -17.31 -21.10 2.15
N ASN A 554 -17.85 -21.26 0.95
CA ASN A 554 -19.29 -21.35 0.69
C ASN A 554 -19.72 -22.66 0.02
N LEU A 555 -18.85 -23.69 0.03
CA LEU A 555 -19.15 -24.98 -0.59
C LEU A 555 -19.68 -25.96 0.45
N SER A 556 -20.75 -26.69 0.08
CA SER A 556 -21.33 -27.75 0.90
C SER A 556 -20.40 -28.96 1.04
N SER A 557 -19.59 -29.22 0.01
CA SER A 557 -18.50 -30.20 0.01
C SER A 557 -17.19 -29.47 -0.29
N PRO A 558 -16.24 -29.38 0.66
CA PRO A 558 -14.93 -28.79 0.42
C PRO A 558 -14.18 -29.56 -0.66
N ARG A 559 -13.54 -28.84 -1.56
CA ARG A 559 -12.58 -29.37 -2.53
C ARG A 559 -11.24 -29.62 -1.84
N ASP A 560 -10.52 -30.65 -2.27
CA ASP A 560 -9.13 -30.82 -1.85
C ASP A 560 -8.19 -29.82 -2.54
N MET A 561 -6.90 -29.85 -2.18
CA MET A 561 -5.91 -28.92 -2.73
C MET A 561 -5.74 -29.07 -4.25
N GLU A 562 -5.77 -30.30 -4.77
CA GLU A 562 -5.55 -30.58 -6.19
C GLU A 562 -6.72 -30.05 -7.03
N GLU A 563 -7.95 -30.28 -6.57
CA GLU A 563 -9.15 -29.70 -7.15
C GLU A 563 -9.17 -28.17 -7.11
N VAL A 564 -8.68 -27.56 -6.01
CA VAL A 564 -8.55 -26.11 -5.88
C VAL A 564 -7.52 -25.57 -6.89
N ILE A 565 -6.34 -26.18 -6.98
CA ILE A 565 -5.29 -25.77 -7.93
C ILE A 565 -5.80 -25.93 -9.37
N TYR A 566 -6.47 -27.04 -9.68
CA TYR A 566 -7.08 -27.28 -11.00
C TYR A 566 -8.15 -26.23 -11.34
N ALA A 567 -9.00 -25.86 -10.38
CA ALA A 567 -10.00 -24.81 -10.60
C ALA A 567 -9.35 -23.43 -10.79
N LEU A 568 -8.34 -23.11 -9.99
CA LEU A 568 -7.62 -21.84 -10.08
C LEU A 568 -6.84 -21.71 -11.38
N SER A 569 -6.21 -22.77 -11.88
CA SER A 569 -5.44 -22.70 -13.13
C SER A 569 -6.27 -22.36 -14.36
N ARG A 570 -7.61 -22.52 -14.28
CA ARG A 570 -8.57 -22.20 -15.34
C ARG A 570 -9.35 -20.91 -15.05
N ASP A 571 -9.14 -20.27 -13.90
CA ASP A 571 -9.77 -19.01 -13.52
C ASP A 571 -8.95 -17.83 -14.05
N LEU A 572 -9.62 -16.95 -14.80
CA LEU A 572 -9.04 -15.70 -15.32
C LEU A 572 -8.58 -14.75 -14.21
N ASN A 573 -9.10 -14.89 -12.98
CA ASN A 573 -8.73 -14.06 -11.82
C ASN A 573 -7.74 -14.74 -10.87
N SER A 574 -7.18 -15.89 -11.23
CA SER A 574 -6.27 -16.66 -10.38
C SER A 574 -5.11 -15.83 -9.84
N CYS A 575 -4.47 -15.02 -10.67
CA CYS A 575 -3.40 -14.10 -10.28
C CYS A 575 -3.86 -13.13 -9.18
N GLU A 576 -5.06 -12.56 -9.28
CA GLU A 576 -5.61 -11.64 -8.29
C GLU A 576 -5.88 -12.35 -6.94
N LEU A 577 -6.36 -13.60 -7.00
CA LEU A 577 -6.59 -14.42 -5.81
C LEU A 577 -5.28 -14.74 -5.08
N VAL A 578 -4.24 -15.14 -5.83
CA VAL A 578 -2.88 -15.38 -5.31
C VAL A 578 -2.31 -14.11 -4.69
N GLU A 579 -2.38 -12.99 -5.41
CA GLU A 579 -1.92 -11.69 -4.93
C GLU A 579 -2.61 -11.30 -3.61
N LYS A 580 -3.93 -11.50 -3.54
CA LYS A 580 -4.72 -11.21 -2.34
C LYS A 580 -4.38 -12.15 -1.18
N ALA A 581 -4.08 -13.42 -1.43
CA ALA A 581 -3.62 -14.35 -0.42
C ALA A 581 -2.28 -13.88 0.19
N ILE A 582 -1.30 -13.56 -0.65
CA ILE A 582 0.01 -13.00 -0.25
C ILE A 582 -0.18 -11.69 0.53
N ARG A 583 -1.00 -10.77 0.01
CA ARG A 583 -1.32 -9.49 0.66
C ARG A 583 -1.84 -9.69 2.08
N ASN A 584 -2.74 -10.64 2.28
CA ASN A 584 -3.31 -10.92 3.61
C ASN A 584 -2.28 -11.48 4.60
N ILE A 585 -1.36 -12.35 4.14
CA ILE A 585 -0.26 -12.87 4.96
C ILE A 585 0.63 -11.72 5.44
N VAL A 586 1.09 -10.91 4.48
CA VAL A 586 1.98 -9.77 4.73
C VAL A 586 1.32 -8.73 5.64
N PHE A 587 0.04 -8.43 5.40
CA PHE A 587 -0.72 -7.46 6.21
C PHE A 587 -0.80 -7.89 7.67
N GLN A 588 -1.26 -9.12 7.92
CA GLN A 588 -1.41 -9.64 9.28
C GLN A 588 -0.07 -9.63 10.03
N ALA A 589 1.00 -10.10 9.39
CA ALA A 589 2.32 -10.14 10.00
C ALA A 589 2.89 -8.73 10.25
N SER A 590 2.86 -7.84 9.26
CA SER A 590 3.46 -6.51 9.36
C SER A 590 2.72 -5.62 10.37
N PHE A 591 1.38 -5.68 10.39
CA PHE A 591 0.57 -4.94 11.36
C PHE A 591 0.85 -5.39 12.79
N CYS A 592 0.73 -6.69 13.08
CA CYS A 592 0.98 -7.22 14.42
C CYS A 592 2.42 -7.01 14.88
N GLN A 593 3.41 -7.15 13.99
CA GLN A 593 4.81 -6.91 14.33
C GLN A 593 5.10 -5.43 14.58
N THR A 594 4.47 -4.51 13.85
CA THR A 594 4.58 -3.06 14.09
C THR A 594 4.06 -2.71 15.49
N ALA A 595 2.90 -3.26 15.86
CA ALA A 595 2.36 -3.11 17.22
C ALA A 595 3.30 -3.70 18.28
N LYS A 596 3.83 -4.92 18.06
CA LYS A 596 4.80 -5.55 18.98
C LYS A 596 6.06 -4.70 19.16
N ASN A 597 6.60 -4.15 18.08
CA ASN A 597 7.79 -3.31 18.10
C ASN A 597 7.56 -2.01 18.88
N ALA A 598 6.33 -1.49 18.88
CA ALA A 598 6.00 -0.33 19.70
C ALA A 598 6.17 -0.62 21.21
N ILE A 599 5.75 -1.80 21.64
CA ILE A 599 5.91 -2.27 23.02
C ILE A 599 7.39 -2.55 23.32
N SER A 600 8.07 -3.32 22.46
CA SER A 600 9.43 -3.78 22.73
C SER A 600 10.46 -2.65 22.71
N ALA A 601 10.28 -1.65 21.85
CA ALA A 601 11.13 -0.45 21.80
C ALA A 601 10.87 0.52 22.96
N GLY A 602 9.64 0.55 23.49
CA GLY A 602 9.17 1.56 24.43
C GLY A 602 8.66 2.83 23.75
N PHE A 603 7.67 3.48 24.37
CA PHE A 603 6.87 4.56 23.79
C PHE A 603 7.68 5.66 23.08
N TYR A 604 8.69 6.22 23.74
CA TYR A 604 9.52 7.29 23.18
C TYR A 604 10.22 6.89 21.88
N LYS A 605 10.89 5.72 21.86
CA LYS A 605 11.63 5.24 20.68
C LYS A 605 10.69 4.97 19.51
N SER A 606 9.48 4.50 19.78
CA SER A 606 8.46 4.21 18.77
C SER A 606 7.97 5.47 18.06
N VAL A 607 7.71 6.55 18.82
CA VAL A 607 7.30 7.84 18.27
C VAL A 607 8.39 8.44 17.38
N VAL A 608 9.64 8.48 17.88
CA VAL A 608 10.79 9.01 17.13
C VAL A 608 11.02 8.21 15.84
N TYR A 609 10.95 6.88 15.91
CA TYR A 609 11.13 6.01 14.74
C TYR A 609 10.01 6.21 13.69
N GLY A 610 8.75 6.27 14.12
CA GLY A 610 7.61 6.52 13.26
C GLY A 610 7.71 7.86 12.54
N PHE A 611 8.05 8.92 13.28
CA PHE A 611 8.23 10.26 12.70
C PHE A 611 9.32 10.29 11.61
N ARG A 612 10.48 9.68 11.85
CA ARG A 612 11.57 9.58 10.84
C ARG A 612 11.13 8.87 9.56
N LYS A 613 10.24 7.87 9.67
CA LYS A 613 9.72 7.12 8.53
C LYS A 613 8.73 7.96 7.70
N VAL A 614 7.81 8.64 8.38
CA VAL A 614 6.91 9.59 7.73
C VAL A 614 7.70 10.67 7.00
N MET A 615 8.69 11.32 7.64
CA MET A 615 9.52 12.34 6.97
C MET A 615 10.18 11.83 5.69
N LYS A 616 10.63 10.56 5.66
CA LYS A 616 11.18 9.95 4.43
C LYS A 616 10.15 9.83 3.32
N MET A 617 8.91 9.45 3.66
CA MET A 617 7.80 9.43 2.72
C MET A 617 7.54 10.84 2.18
N LEU A 618 7.57 11.88 3.02
CA LEU A 618 7.29 13.26 2.59
C LEU A 618 8.32 13.79 1.61
N LEU A 619 9.60 13.57 1.93
CA LEU A 619 10.70 13.94 1.05
C LEU A 619 10.65 13.23 -0.31
N SER A 620 9.94 12.10 -0.42
CA SER A 620 9.76 11.44 -1.73
C SER A 620 8.76 12.16 -2.65
N TYR A 621 7.83 12.96 -2.12
CA TYR A 621 6.90 13.77 -2.94
C TYR A 621 7.52 15.04 -3.51
N VAL A 622 8.56 15.57 -2.86
CA VAL A 622 9.20 16.85 -3.22
C VAL A 622 10.33 16.66 -4.24
N ARG A 623 10.82 15.42 -4.45
CA ARG A 623 11.94 15.11 -5.36
C ARG A 623 11.55 14.96 -6.84
N PHE A 624 10.34 15.38 -7.22
CA PHE A 624 9.86 15.39 -8.60
C PHE A 624 9.23 16.73 -8.96
#